data_AF-A0A969PSX3-F1
#
_entry.id   AF-A0A969PSX3-F1
#
_cell.length_a   1.000
_cell.length_b   1.000
_cell.length_c   1.000
_cell.angle_alpha   90.00
_cell.angle_beta   90.00
_cell.angle_gamma   90.00
#
_symmetry.space_group_name_H-M   'P 1'
#
loop_
_entity.id
_entity.type
_entity.pdbx_description
1 polymer ?
#
loop_
_entity_poly.entity_id
_entity_poly.type
_entity_poly.pdbx_seq_one_letter_code
_entity_poly.pdbx_strand_id
1 'polypeptide(L)'
;MTFIKKRSQDFLHVIRENDRVFERALISIFFYIGAIGIFNHAMWRDELNGWLLTRDSHTLGELIANVKYEGHPLLWYVLLDFLNRFTANPVAMQVLHLIIATSSAYLFLKFAPFSKLPKALFIFGYLPFYEFLLISRNYAIGLLSIVLFCIVFETRKRNYLWVSLSLALMVNTNAYCLLIAIALFFNFSGRIFIQKTYSTIKLQQV
;
A
#
# COMPACT_ATOMS: atom_id res chain seq x y z
N MET A 1 -36.81 9.57 26.10
CA MET A 1 -35.79 9.84 25.05
C MET A 1 -34.48 9.07 25.23
N THR A 2 -34.14 8.63 26.45
CA THR A 2 -32.85 8.01 26.82
C THR A 2 -32.70 6.53 26.43
N PHE A 3 -33.78 5.74 26.47
CA PHE A 3 -33.76 4.30 26.20
C PHE A 3 -33.53 3.96 24.70
N ILE A 4 -34.18 4.70 23.79
CA ILE A 4 -34.02 4.52 22.34
C ILE A 4 -32.61 4.88 21.88
N LYS A 5 -32.02 5.94 22.47
CA LYS A 5 -30.65 6.36 22.17
C LYS A 5 -29.62 5.33 22.64
N LYS A 6 -29.83 4.74 23.83
CA LYS A 6 -28.99 3.64 24.35
C LYS A 6 -29.08 2.40 23.46
N ARG A 7 -30.29 1.95 23.14
CA ARG A 7 -30.51 0.78 22.25
C ARG A 7 -29.92 0.96 20.85
N SER A 8 -29.96 2.17 20.30
CA SER A 8 -29.32 2.51 19.02
C SER A 8 -27.79 2.47 19.11
N GLN A 9 -27.20 2.98 20.19
CA GLN A 9 -25.76 2.91 20.42
C GLN A 9 -25.28 1.48 20.64
N ASP A 10 -26.03 0.67 21.40
CA ASP A 10 -25.73 -0.75 21.61
C ASP A 10 -25.78 -1.52 20.28
N PHE A 11 -26.77 -1.27 19.43
CA PHE A 11 -26.87 -1.88 18.10
C PHE A 11 -25.72 -1.47 17.17
N LEU A 12 -25.36 -0.19 17.13
CA LEU A 12 -24.22 0.29 16.34
C LEU A 12 -22.88 -0.25 16.86
N HIS A 13 -22.75 -0.43 18.18
CA HIS A 13 -21.60 -1.07 18.79
C HIS A 13 -21.48 -2.52 18.32
N VAL A 14 -22.56 -3.30 18.37
CA VAL A 14 -22.58 -4.70 17.94
C VAL A 14 -22.23 -4.85 16.45
N ILE A 15 -22.78 -3.99 15.58
CA ILE A 15 -22.42 -3.99 14.15
C ILE A 15 -20.92 -3.70 13.97
N ARG A 16 -20.43 -2.63 14.60
CA ARG A 16 -19.01 -2.22 14.49
C ARG A 16 -18.07 -3.26 15.07
N GLU A 17 -18.47 -3.96 16.13
CA GLU A 17 -17.71 -5.05 16.73
C GLU A 17 -17.65 -6.27 15.80
N ASN A 18 -18.78 -6.65 15.21
CA ASN A 18 -18.84 -7.73 14.23
C ASN A 18 -17.97 -7.43 12.98
N ASP A 19 -17.92 -6.17 12.55
CA ASP A 19 -17.04 -5.73 11.47
C ASP A 19 -15.56 -5.87 11.84
N ARG A 20 -15.17 -5.49 13.07
CA ARG A 20 -13.79 -5.67 13.55
C ARG A 20 -13.40 -7.13 13.70
N VAL A 21 -14.31 -7.99 14.17
CA VAL A 21 -14.06 -9.44 14.26
C VAL A 21 -13.85 -10.02 12.86
N PHE A 22 -14.70 -9.64 11.90
CA PHE A 22 -14.58 -10.04 10.51
C PHE A 22 -13.25 -9.59 9.88
N GLU A 23 -12.89 -8.30 10.02
CA GLU A 23 -11.62 -7.76 9.50
C GLU A 23 -10.41 -8.47 10.11
N ARG A 24 -10.42 -8.71 11.43
CA ARG A 24 -9.36 -9.45 12.13
C ARG A 24 -9.25 -10.89 11.65
N ALA A 25 -10.38 -11.58 11.47
CA ALA A 25 -10.38 -12.94 10.96
C ALA A 25 -9.79 -13.00 9.54
N LEU A 26 -10.23 -12.12 8.63
CA LEU A 26 -9.71 -12.08 7.27
C LEU A 26 -8.22 -11.77 7.21
N ILE A 27 -7.74 -10.77 7.97
CA ILE A 27 -6.31 -10.43 7.93
C ILE A 27 -5.44 -11.54 8.54
N SER A 28 -5.92 -12.22 9.59
CA SER A 28 -5.22 -13.39 10.14
C SER A 28 -5.14 -14.50 9.11
N ILE A 29 -6.24 -14.83 8.43
CA ILE A 29 -6.27 -15.85 7.37
C ILE A 29 -5.32 -15.45 6.23
N PHE A 30 -5.39 -14.20 5.77
CA PHE A 30 -4.52 -13.66 4.73
C PHE A 30 -3.04 -13.80 5.12
N PHE A 31 -2.68 -13.42 6.35
CA PHE A 31 -1.31 -13.52 6.84
C PHE A 31 -0.83 -14.97 6.94
N TYR A 32 -1.61 -15.88 7.54
CA TYR A 32 -1.15 -17.26 7.74
C TYR A 32 -1.08 -18.05 6.43
N ILE A 33 -2.10 -17.95 5.56
CA ILE A 33 -2.05 -18.60 4.25
C ILE A 33 -0.96 -17.95 3.39
N GLY A 34 -0.82 -16.63 3.45
CA GLY A 34 0.25 -15.88 2.78
C GLY A 34 1.64 -16.31 3.22
N ALA A 35 1.86 -16.47 4.53
CA ALA A 35 3.12 -16.93 5.11
C ALA A 35 3.45 -18.36 4.67
N ILE A 36 2.47 -19.27 4.72
CA ILE A 36 2.65 -20.63 4.20
C ILE A 36 2.99 -20.59 2.71
N GLY A 37 2.26 -19.81 1.92
CA GLY A 37 2.49 -19.68 0.49
C GLY A 37 3.89 -19.15 0.17
N ILE A 38 4.25 -17.99 0.73
CA ILE A 38 5.49 -17.30 0.37
C ILE A 38 6.73 -18.08 0.81
N PHE A 39 6.72 -18.73 1.98
CA PHE A 39 7.87 -19.51 2.45
C PHE A 39 8.02 -20.88 1.77
N ASN A 40 6.97 -21.38 1.11
CA ASN A 40 7.03 -22.58 0.28
C ASN A 40 7.12 -22.27 -1.23
N HIS A 41 7.04 -20.99 -1.60
CA HIS A 41 7.18 -20.51 -2.97
C HIS A 41 8.66 -20.54 -3.37
N ALA A 42 8.94 -21.20 -4.49
CA ALA A 42 10.25 -21.14 -5.10
C ALA A 42 10.45 -19.75 -5.70
N MET A 43 11.38 -18.97 -5.11
CA MET A 43 11.67 -17.62 -5.57
C MET A 43 12.02 -17.63 -7.05
N TRP A 44 11.31 -16.80 -7.81
CA TRP A 44 11.53 -16.67 -9.24
C TRP A 44 12.85 -15.98 -9.55
N ARG A 45 13.30 -16.15 -10.80
CA ARG A 45 14.54 -15.55 -11.28
C ARG A 45 14.55 -14.03 -11.10
N ASP A 46 13.43 -13.37 -11.35
CA ASP A 46 13.29 -11.91 -11.23
C ASP A 46 13.26 -11.42 -9.78
N GLU A 47 12.75 -12.22 -8.83
CA GLU A 47 12.87 -11.95 -7.39
C GLU A 47 14.35 -12.02 -6.96
N LEU A 48 15.03 -13.12 -7.33
CA LEU A 48 16.42 -13.35 -6.99
C LEU A 48 17.36 -12.38 -7.70
N ASN A 49 17.04 -11.92 -8.91
CA ASN A 49 17.83 -10.92 -9.62
C ASN A 49 17.98 -9.63 -8.79
N GLY A 50 16.87 -9.11 -8.25
CA GLY A 50 16.91 -7.92 -7.39
C GLY A 50 17.69 -8.15 -6.10
N TRP A 51 17.52 -9.32 -5.48
CA TRP A 51 18.27 -9.69 -4.28
C TRP A 51 19.78 -9.74 -4.53
N LEU A 52 20.21 -10.47 -5.57
CA LEU A 52 21.62 -10.66 -5.92
C LEU A 52 22.27 -9.35 -6.36
N LEU A 53 21.57 -8.54 -7.16
CA LEU A 53 22.05 -7.23 -7.59
C LEU A 53 22.38 -6.34 -6.39
N THR A 54 21.50 -6.31 -5.39
CA THR A 54 21.71 -5.50 -4.17
C THR A 54 22.79 -6.08 -3.26
N ARG A 55 22.86 -7.41 -3.13
CA ARG A 55 23.93 -8.10 -2.39
C ARG A 55 25.32 -7.81 -2.98
N ASP A 56 25.40 -7.77 -4.31
CA ASP A 56 26.66 -7.61 -5.04
C ASP A 56 27.00 -6.14 -5.34
N SER A 57 26.26 -5.19 -4.74
CA SER A 57 26.53 -3.76 -4.79
C SER A 57 27.06 -3.29 -3.44
N HIS A 58 28.33 -2.91 -3.36
CA HIS A 58 29.00 -2.60 -2.09
C HIS A 58 28.79 -1.15 -1.63
N THR A 59 28.38 -0.28 -2.56
CA THR A 59 28.05 1.12 -2.27
C THR A 59 26.70 1.51 -2.86
N LEU A 60 26.08 2.55 -2.31
CA LEU A 60 24.85 3.11 -2.87
C LEU A 60 25.06 3.62 -4.31
N GLY A 61 26.26 4.12 -4.64
CA GLY A 61 26.60 4.54 -5.99
C GLY A 61 26.63 3.38 -6.98
N GLU A 62 27.24 2.25 -6.59
CA GLU A 62 27.22 1.01 -7.38
C GLU A 62 25.81 0.45 -7.55
N LEU A 63 25.01 0.46 -6.48
CA LEU A 63 23.61 0.03 -6.54
C LEU A 63 22.84 0.84 -7.59
N ILE A 64 22.96 2.16 -7.56
CA ILE A 64 22.29 3.05 -8.53
C ILE A 64 22.78 2.78 -9.96
N ALA A 65 24.09 2.57 -10.13
CA ALA A 65 24.69 2.26 -11.43
C ALA A 65 24.16 0.93 -12.00
N ASN A 66 24.04 -0.10 -11.15
CA ASN A 66 23.57 -1.42 -11.54
C ASN A 66 22.06 -1.44 -11.82
N VAL A 67 21.24 -0.83 -10.95
CA VAL A 67 19.77 -0.77 -11.12
C VAL A 67 19.35 -0.01 -12.38
N LYS A 68 20.18 0.92 -12.88
CA LYS A 68 19.90 1.68 -14.12
C LYS A 68 19.52 0.77 -15.30
N TYR A 69 20.07 -0.44 -15.36
CA TYR A 69 19.82 -1.40 -16.45
C TYR A 69 18.56 -2.25 -16.25
N GLU A 70 17.99 -2.27 -15.04
CA GLU A 70 16.78 -3.02 -14.70
C GLU A 70 15.49 -2.33 -15.16
N GLY A 71 15.54 -1.02 -15.45
CA GLY A 71 14.34 -0.25 -15.84
C GLY A 71 13.32 -0.06 -14.71
N HIS A 72 13.74 -0.27 -13.46
CA HIS A 72 12.89 -0.15 -12.28
C HIS A 72 13.37 0.97 -11.33
N PRO A 73 12.45 1.71 -10.67
CA PRO A 73 12.82 2.69 -9.65
C PRO A 73 13.57 2.10 -8.44
N LEU A 74 14.31 2.94 -7.72
CA LEU A 74 15.27 2.52 -6.69
C LEU A 74 14.67 2.02 -5.36
N LEU A 75 13.41 2.35 -5.03
CA LEU A 75 12.87 2.13 -3.67
C LEU A 75 12.95 0.67 -3.23
N TRP A 76 12.58 -0.26 -4.11
CA TRP A 76 12.64 -1.69 -3.81
C TRP A 76 14.07 -2.13 -3.52
N TYR A 77 15.02 -1.74 -4.37
CA TYR A 77 16.43 -2.09 -4.23
C TYR A 77 17.07 -1.49 -2.98
N VAL A 78 16.71 -0.26 -2.60
CA VAL A 78 17.19 0.35 -1.36
C VAL A 78 16.71 -0.43 -0.13
N LEU A 79 15.48 -0.94 -0.15
CA LEU A 79 14.99 -1.80 0.93
C LEU A 79 15.72 -3.14 0.96
N LEU A 80 16.02 -3.73 -0.19
CA LEU A 80 16.80 -4.98 -0.27
C LEU A 80 18.26 -4.78 0.16
N ASP A 81 18.91 -3.66 -0.23
CA ASP A 81 20.25 -3.29 0.25
C ASP A 81 20.26 -3.19 1.78
N PHE A 82 19.24 -2.52 2.34
CA PHE A 82 19.11 -2.43 3.80
C PHE A 82 19.01 -3.82 4.45
N LEU A 83 18.22 -4.75 3.90
CA LEU A 83 18.13 -6.13 4.41
C LEU A 83 19.46 -6.89 4.29
N ASN A 84 20.17 -6.73 3.16
CA ASN A 84 21.45 -7.40 2.91
C ASN A 84 22.54 -7.02 3.93
N ARG A 85 22.43 -5.85 4.59
CA ARG A 85 23.31 -5.46 5.70
C ARG A 85 23.18 -6.35 6.94
N PHE A 86 22.05 -7.05 7.09
CA PHE A 86 21.77 -7.91 8.24
C PHE A 86 21.85 -9.39 7.90
N THR A 87 21.61 -9.79 6.65
CA THR A 87 21.61 -11.20 6.24
C THR A 87 21.80 -11.37 4.74
N ALA A 88 22.52 -12.43 4.35
CA ALA A 88 22.65 -12.86 2.96
C ALA A 88 21.49 -13.77 2.49
N ASN A 89 20.59 -14.16 3.42
CA ASN A 89 19.50 -15.08 3.12
C ASN A 89 18.30 -14.35 2.46
N PRO A 90 17.92 -14.68 1.21
CA PRO A 90 16.83 -14.03 0.49
C PRO A 90 15.45 -14.23 1.12
N VAL A 91 15.28 -15.14 2.08
CA VAL A 91 14.05 -15.25 2.89
C VAL A 91 13.72 -13.93 3.59
N ALA A 92 14.70 -13.07 3.90
CA ALA A 92 14.44 -11.76 4.47
C ALA A 92 13.58 -10.87 3.56
N MET A 93 13.77 -10.96 2.24
CA MET A 93 12.94 -10.27 1.25
C MET A 93 11.49 -10.76 1.30
N GLN A 94 11.27 -12.07 1.40
CA GLN A 94 9.94 -12.65 1.55
C GLN A 94 9.26 -12.16 2.84
N VAL A 95 9.98 -12.12 3.97
CA VAL A 95 9.46 -11.57 5.24
C VAL A 95 9.04 -10.10 5.08
N LEU A 96 9.89 -9.28 4.47
CA LEU A 96 9.57 -7.88 4.20
C LEU A 96 8.31 -7.76 3.32
N HIS A 97 8.22 -8.58 2.28
CA HIS A 97 7.09 -8.57 1.36
C HIS A 97 5.78 -8.97 2.05
N LEU A 98 5.81 -10.01 2.89
CA LEU A 98 4.68 -10.43 3.71
C LEU A 98 4.20 -9.29 4.62
N ILE A 99 5.11 -8.52 5.23
CA ILE A 99 4.77 -7.36 6.06
C ILE A 99 4.09 -6.27 5.23
N ILE A 100 4.63 -5.92 4.06
CA ILE A 100 4.10 -4.87 3.18
C ILE A 100 2.71 -5.25 2.66
N ALA A 101 2.56 -6.48 2.17
CA ALA A 101 1.31 -6.97 1.62
C ALA A 101 0.22 -7.08 2.71
N THR A 102 0.56 -7.62 3.88
CA THR A 102 -0.35 -7.68 5.03
C THR A 102 -0.74 -6.28 5.50
N SER A 103 0.18 -5.33 5.51
CA SER A 103 -0.12 -3.93 5.85
C SER A 103 -1.10 -3.32 4.85
N SER A 104 -0.91 -3.57 3.56
CA SER A 104 -1.80 -3.11 2.49
C SER A 104 -3.21 -3.69 2.65
N ALA A 105 -3.31 -5.00 2.86
CA ALA A 105 -4.57 -5.69 3.08
C ALA A 105 -5.28 -5.19 4.35
N TYR A 106 -4.56 -5.03 5.46
CA TYR A 106 -5.11 -4.50 6.71
C TYR A 106 -5.68 -3.08 6.52
N LEU A 107 -4.90 -2.18 5.93
CA LEU A 107 -5.34 -0.81 5.67
C LEU A 107 -6.54 -0.78 4.72
N PHE A 108 -6.54 -1.61 3.68
CA PHE A 108 -7.68 -1.73 2.77
C PHE A 108 -8.94 -2.24 3.48
N LEU A 109 -8.84 -3.33 4.25
CA LEU A 109 -9.97 -3.88 5.01
C LEU A 109 -10.57 -2.84 5.96
N LYS A 110 -9.71 -2.09 6.65
CA LYS A 110 -10.12 -1.12 7.68
C LYS A 110 -10.74 0.16 7.11
N PHE A 111 -10.19 0.69 6.02
CA PHE A 111 -10.56 2.03 5.53
C PHE A 111 -11.36 2.03 4.24
N ALA A 112 -11.36 0.96 3.44
CA ALA A 112 -12.08 0.97 2.18
C ALA A 112 -13.61 1.05 2.41
N PRO A 113 -14.35 1.89 1.66
CA PRO A 113 -15.79 2.11 1.83
C PRO A 113 -16.65 1.02 1.16
N PHE A 114 -16.14 -0.22 1.12
CA PHE A 114 -16.83 -1.36 0.49
C PHE A 114 -17.48 -2.28 1.53
N SER A 115 -18.48 -3.03 1.11
CA SER A 115 -19.08 -4.09 1.92
C SER A 115 -18.13 -5.28 2.13
N LYS A 116 -18.49 -6.18 3.05
CA LYS A 116 -17.64 -7.30 3.47
C LYS A 116 -17.19 -8.22 2.32
N LEU A 117 -18.11 -8.55 1.42
CA LEU A 117 -17.83 -9.50 0.34
C LEU A 117 -16.80 -8.96 -0.68
N PRO A 118 -16.97 -7.76 -1.29
CA PRO A 118 -15.94 -7.18 -2.16
C PRO A 118 -14.59 -7.02 -1.47
N LYS A 119 -14.58 -6.68 -0.17
CA LYS A 119 -13.34 -6.60 0.61
C LYS A 119 -12.60 -7.94 0.64
N ALA A 120 -13.31 -9.02 0.97
CA ALA A 120 -12.77 -10.37 1.00
C ALA A 120 -12.29 -10.82 -0.39
N LEU A 121 -13.13 -10.64 -1.41
CA LEU A 121 -12.80 -11.02 -2.79
C LEU A 121 -11.59 -10.26 -3.33
N PHE A 122 -11.43 -8.98 -2.95
CA PHE A 122 -10.27 -8.20 -3.36
C PHE A 122 -8.99 -8.74 -2.75
N ILE A 123 -8.92 -8.87 -1.41
CA ILE A 123 -7.67 -9.27 -0.75
C ILE A 123 -7.25 -10.70 -1.10
N PHE A 124 -8.19 -11.60 -1.39
CA PHE A 124 -7.91 -12.96 -1.86
C PHE A 124 -7.92 -13.08 -3.39
N GLY A 125 -8.02 -11.96 -4.10
CA GLY A 125 -7.97 -11.93 -5.55
C GLY A 125 -6.55 -12.20 -6.07
N TYR A 126 -6.46 -12.50 -7.36
CA TYR A 126 -5.20 -12.81 -8.02
C TYR A 126 -4.12 -11.75 -7.78
N LEU A 127 -4.43 -10.47 -8.01
CA LEU A 127 -3.41 -9.43 -7.85
C LEU A 127 -2.96 -9.26 -6.38
N PRO A 128 -3.84 -8.99 -5.39
CA PRO A 128 -3.37 -8.71 -4.03
C PRO A 128 -2.79 -9.94 -3.32
N PHE A 129 -3.30 -11.14 -3.60
CA PHE A 129 -2.87 -12.35 -2.91
C PHE A 129 -1.73 -13.09 -3.60
N TYR A 130 -1.73 -13.17 -4.93
CA TYR A 130 -0.69 -13.92 -5.65
C TYR A 130 0.45 -12.98 -6.04
N GLU A 131 0.20 -12.03 -6.95
CA GLU A 131 1.23 -11.15 -7.50
C GLU A 131 1.86 -10.20 -6.47
N PHE A 132 1.06 -9.66 -5.55
CA PHE A 132 1.51 -8.61 -4.61
C PHE A 132 1.81 -9.13 -3.21
N LEU A 133 1.70 -10.44 -2.99
CA LEU A 133 2.02 -11.08 -1.70
C LEU A 133 3.01 -12.23 -1.88
N LEU A 134 2.78 -13.18 -2.79
CA LEU A 134 3.63 -14.37 -2.90
C LEU A 134 4.90 -14.14 -3.72
N ILE A 135 4.83 -13.26 -4.74
CA ILE A 135 5.98 -12.93 -5.60
C ILE A 135 6.61 -11.64 -5.07
N SER A 136 7.81 -11.74 -4.51
CA SER A 136 8.47 -10.66 -3.77
C SER A 136 9.00 -9.56 -4.70
N ARG A 137 8.14 -8.59 -5.02
CA ARG A 137 8.45 -7.55 -6.00
C ARG A 137 7.98 -6.17 -5.58
N ASN A 138 8.46 -5.17 -6.31
CA ASN A 138 8.13 -3.75 -6.15
C ASN A 138 6.62 -3.42 -6.26
N TYR A 139 5.79 -4.31 -6.81
CA TYR A 139 4.35 -4.09 -6.95
C TYR A 139 3.62 -4.02 -5.60
N ALA A 140 4.07 -4.76 -4.57
CA ALA A 140 3.44 -4.70 -3.25
C ALA A 140 3.52 -3.32 -2.60
N ILE A 141 4.66 -2.63 -2.77
CA ILE A 141 4.83 -1.25 -2.31
C ILE A 141 3.92 -0.32 -3.11
N GLY A 142 3.73 -0.61 -4.40
CA GLY A 142 2.78 0.10 -5.26
C GLY A 142 1.37 0.05 -4.72
N LEU A 143 0.86 -1.15 -4.38
CA LEU A 143 -0.45 -1.33 -3.78
C LEU A 143 -0.54 -0.58 -2.42
N LEU A 144 0.46 -0.73 -1.55
CA LEU A 144 0.49 -0.04 -0.26
C LEU A 144 0.37 1.48 -0.44
N SER A 145 1.14 2.04 -1.37
CA SER A 145 1.18 3.48 -1.65
C SER A 145 -0.17 3.99 -2.18
N ILE A 146 -0.85 3.21 -3.02
CA ILE A 146 -2.19 3.53 -3.51
C ILE A 146 -3.21 3.54 -2.37
N VAL A 147 -3.20 2.52 -1.50
CA VAL A 147 -4.09 2.44 -0.35
C VAL A 147 -3.85 3.61 0.61
N LEU A 148 -2.58 3.93 0.90
CA LEU A 148 -2.21 5.09 1.72
C LEU A 148 -2.70 6.40 1.10
N PHE A 149 -2.51 6.59 -0.21
CA PHE A 149 -3.03 7.77 -0.90
C PHE A 149 -4.55 7.90 -0.68
N CYS A 150 -5.31 6.83 -0.92
CA CYS A 150 -6.77 6.85 -0.76
C CYS A 150 -7.20 7.24 0.67
N ILE A 151 -6.55 6.70 1.69
CA ILE A 151 -6.84 7.01 3.11
C ILE A 151 -6.60 8.50 3.40
N VAL A 152 -5.46 9.02 2.96
CA VAL A 152 -5.08 10.41 3.25
C VAL A 152 -5.86 11.40 2.38
N PHE A 153 -6.26 10.99 1.18
CA PHE A 153 -6.97 11.83 0.22
C PHE A 153 -8.34 12.31 0.73
N GLU A 154 -8.99 11.54 1.61
CA GLU A 154 -10.23 11.97 2.27
C GLU A 154 -10.00 13.14 3.24
N THR A 155 -8.85 13.16 3.93
CA THR A 155 -8.49 14.19 4.92
C THR A 155 -7.57 15.29 4.35
N ARG A 156 -7.41 15.33 3.03
CA ARG A 156 -6.44 16.16 2.28
C ARG A 156 -6.37 17.63 2.68
N LYS A 157 -7.48 18.25 3.10
CA LYS A 157 -7.53 19.67 3.49
C LYS A 157 -6.63 20.00 4.69
N ARG A 158 -6.27 19.01 5.51
CA ARG A 158 -5.37 19.18 6.66
C ARG A 158 -3.95 18.71 6.38
N ASN A 159 -3.72 17.89 5.36
CA ASN A 159 -2.55 17.00 5.30
C ASN A 159 -1.93 16.90 3.90
N TYR A 160 -1.63 18.03 3.26
CA TYR A 160 -0.99 18.02 1.92
C TYR A 160 0.35 17.28 1.90
N LEU A 161 1.15 17.38 2.97
CA LEU A 161 2.43 16.68 3.09
C LEU A 161 2.27 15.16 2.91
N TRP A 162 1.28 14.56 3.57
CA TRP A 162 1.04 13.11 3.51
C TRP A 162 0.52 12.67 2.14
N VAL A 163 -0.29 13.50 1.48
CA VAL A 163 -0.69 13.25 0.08
C VAL A 163 0.53 13.25 -0.83
N SER A 164 1.37 14.29 -0.75
CA SER A 164 2.60 14.39 -1.54
C SER A 164 3.57 13.24 -1.26
N LEU A 165 3.75 12.84 0.00
CA LEU A 165 4.62 11.72 0.36
C LEU A 165 4.09 10.39 -0.20
N SER A 166 2.78 10.15 -0.15
CA SER A 166 2.18 8.95 -0.73
C SER A 166 2.36 8.89 -2.25
N LEU A 167 2.25 10.02 -2.95
CA LEU A 167 2.54 10.12 -4.39
C LEU A 167 4.02 9.91 -4.68
N ALA A 168 4.91 10.51 -3.88
CA ALA A 168 6.36 10.34 -4.02
C ALA A 168 6.81 8.89 -3.81
N LEU A 169 6.22 8.19 -2.84
CA LEU A 169 6.43 6.76 -2.66
C LEU A 169 5.93 5.99 -3.89
N MET A 170 4.71 6.27 -4.35
CA MET A 170 4.07 5.60 -5.49
C MET A 170 4.90 5.70 -6.79
N VAL A 171 5.40 6.89 -7.16
CA VAL A 171 6.23 7.05 -8.38
C VAL A 171 7.55 6.28 -8.32
N ASN A 172 8.05 6.03 -7.10
CA ASN A 172 9.30 5.30 -6.87
C ASN A 172 9.10 3.79 -6.76
N THR A 173 7.95 3.24 -7.16
CA THR A 173 7.71 1.79 -7.13
C THR A 173 7.92 1.14 -8.49
N ASN A 174 7.11 1.50 -9.49
CA ASN A 174 7.15 0.97 -10.85
C ASN A 174 6.45 1.92 -11.84
N ALA A 175 6.59 1.65 -13.14
CA ALA A 175 6.04 2.48 -14.21
C ALA A 175 4.50 2.60 -14.19
N TYR A 176 3.77 1.54 -13.83
CA TYR A 176 2.31 1.59 -13.72
C TYR A 176 1.88 2.53 -12.59
N CYS A 177 2.54 2.43 -11.44
CA CYS A 177 2.30 3.32 -10.31
C CYS A 177 2.70 4.77 -10.61
N LEU A 178 3.70 5.02 -11.47
CA LEU A 178 3.97 6.37 -11.99
C LEU A 178 2.78 6.92 -12.78
N LEU A 179 2.21 6.13 -13.70
CA LEU A 179 1.03 6.55 -14.48
C LEU A 179 -0.17 6.85 -13.58
N ILE A 180 -0.42 5.98 -12.60
CA ILE A 180 -1.49 6.16 -11.60
C ILE A 180 -1.23 7.43 -10.77
N ALA A 181 0.00 7.63 -10.29
CA ALA A 181 0.37 8.81 -9.51
C ALA A 181 0.18 10.11 -10.29
N ILE A 182 0.51 10.14 -11.59
CA ILE A 182 0.27 11.28 -12.47
C ILE A 182 -1.24 11.58 -12.56
N ALA A 183 -2.07 10.58 -12.81
CA ALA A 183 -3.52 10.75 -12.88
C ALA A 183 -4.11 11.28 -11.55
N LEU A 184 -3.66 10.71 -10.42
CA LEU A 184 -4.07 11.13 -9.08
C LEU A 184 -3.59 12.54 -8.73
N PHE A 185 -2.38 12.91 -9.15
CA PHE A 185 -1.83 14.26 -8.98
C PHE A 185 -2.67 15.31 -9.70
N PHE A 186 -3.08 15.04 -10.95
CA PHE A 186 -3.98 15.93 -11.68
C PHE A 186 -5.35 16.05 -11.02
N ASN A 187 -5.92 14.92 -10.56
CA ASN A 187 -7.19 14.95 -9.82
C ASN A 187 -7.09 15.82 -8.56
N PHE A 188 -6.03 15.62 -7.79
CA PHE A 188 -5.76 16.36 -6.57
C PHE A 188 -5.57 17.86 -6.84
N SER A 189 -4.73 18.22 -7.82
CA SER A 189 -4.45 19.61 -8.19
C SER A 189 -5.71 20.32 -8.71
N GLY A 190 -6.48 19.66 -9.57
CA GLY A 190 -7.75 20.20 -10.09
C GLY A 190 -8.75 20.49 -8.98
N ARG A 191 -8.88 19.59 -7.99
CA ARG A 191 -9.75 19.83 -6.83
C ARG A 191 -9.31 21.01 -5.97
N ILE A 192 -8.00 21.21 -5.78
CA ILE A 192 -7.48 22.38 -5.06
C ILE A 192 -7.80 23.67 -5.82
N PHE A 193 -7.55 23.67 -7.13
CA PHE A 193 -7.83 24.83 -7.98
C PHE A 193 -9.31 25.22 -7.93
N ILE A 194 -10.21 24.26 -8.18
CA ILE A 194 -11.66 24.45 -8.11
C ILE A 194 -12.07 25.00 -6.74
N GLN A 195 -11.56 24.42 -5.66
CA GLN A 195 -11.91 24.87 -4.31
C GLN A 195 -11.47 26.32 -4.03
N LYS A 196 -10.27 26.71 -4.48
CA LYS A 196 -9.79 28.10 -4.35
C LYS A 196 -10.69 29.07 -5.13
N THR A 197 -11.03 28.74 -6.37
CA THR A 197 -11.92 29.56 -7.21
C THR A 197 -13.29 29.75 -6.56
N TYR A 198 -13.92 28.69 -6.04
CA TYR A 198 -15.19 28.79 -5.32
C TYR A 198 -15.09 29.66 -4.06
N SER A 199 -14.00 29.57 -3.29
CA SER A 199 -13.83 30.42 -2.11
C SER A 199 -13.67 31.90 -2.46
N THR A 200 -12.96 32.23 -3.54
CA THR A 200 -12.78 33.61 -4.00
C THR A 200 -14.10 34.22 -4.44
N ILE A 201 -14.88 33.50 -5.26
CA ILE A 201 -16.20 33.98 -5.73
C ILE A 201 -17.13 34.25 -4.54
N LYS A 202 -17.15 33.36 -3.54
CA LYS A 202 -18.01 33.52 -2.35
C LYS A 202 -17.63 34.75 -1.52
N LEU A 203 -16.34 35.12 -1.46
CA LEU A 203 -15.88 36.32 -0.75
C LEU A 203 -16.19 37.62 -1.51
N GLN A 204 -16.37 37.57 -2.83
CA GLN A 204 -16.75 38.74 -3.65
C GLN A 204 -18.27 39.00 -3.64
N GLN A 205 -19.07 38.07 -3.13
CA GLN A 205 -20.54 38.17 -3.03
C GLN A 205 -21.03 38.60 -1.64
N VAL A 206 -20.12 38.93 -0.72
CA VAL A 206 -20.39 39.45 0.63
C VAL A 206 -19.82 40.86 0.72
#